data_AF-A0A1U7P4R7-F1
#
_entry.id   AF-A0A1U7P4R7-F1
#
_cell.length_a   1.000
_cell.length_b   1.000
_cell.length_c   1.000
_cell.angle_alpha   90.00
_cell.angle_beta   90.00
_cell.angle_gamma   90.00
#
_symmetry.space_group_name_H-M   'P 1'
#
loop_
_entity.id
_entity.type
_entity.pdbx_description
1 polymer ?
#
loop_
_entity_poly.entity_id
_entity_poly.type
_entity_poly.pdbx_seq_one_letter_code
_entity_poly.pdbx_strand_id
1 'polypeptide(L)'
;MNLPWLPTTSSTKRLEADLKARGWRVWWTQGGSVRLFSPEGDTIEVDGATPAQAMRNAYASAQEYSNAQVVELALDNWQELAARA
;
A
#
# COMPACT_ATOMS: atom_id res chain seq x y z
N MET A 1 -18.08 -13.79 -11.76
CA MET A 1 -18.33 -12.33 -11.77
C MET A 1 -17.19 -11.68 -12.53
N ASN A 2 -17.46 -11.12 -13.71
CA ASN A 2 -16.48 -10.43 -14.54
C ASN A 2 -16.65 -8.94 -14.26
N LEU A 3 -15.72 -8.28 -13.55
CA LEU A 3 -15.78 -6.86 -13.22
C LEU A 3 -15.19 -6.08 -14.41
N PRO A 4 -16.01 -5.46 -15.29
CA PRO A 4 -15.57 -4.91 -16.57
C PRO A 4 -14.70 -3.65 -16.47
N TRP A 5 -14.38 -3.20 -15.26
CA TRP A 5 -13.74 -1.90 -15.00
C TRP A 5 -12.38 -2.02 -14.29
N LEU A 6 -11.88 -3.25 -14.05
CA LEU A 6 -10.51 -3.43 -13.56
C LEU A 6 -9.53 -2.85 -14.59
N PRO A 7 -8.61 -1.94 -14.22
CA PRO A 7 -7.63 -1.43 -15.15
C PRO A 7 -6.70 -2.56 -15.59
N THR A 8 -6.92 -3.04 -16.81
CA THR A 8 -6.17 -4.13 -17.45
C THR A 8 -4.79 -3.69 -17.95
N THR A 9 -4.40 -2.43 -17.75
CA THR A 9 -3.10 -1.91 -18.16
C THR A 9 -1.96 -2.68 -17.48
N SER A 10 -0.91 -3.02 -18.23
CA SER A 10 0.24 -3.78 -17.72
C SER A 10 0.89 -3.14 -16.48
N SER A 11 0.81 -1.82 -16.34
CA SER A 11 1.37 -1.06 -15.21
C SER A 11 0.60 -1.24 -13.91
N THR A 12 -0.73 -1.19 -13.92
CA THR A 12 -1.56 -1.40 -12.71
C THR A 12 -1.44 -2.82 -12.19
N LYS A 13 -1.41 -3.82 -13.09
CA LYS A 13 -1.17 -5.22 -12.72
C LYS A 13 0.19 -5.44 -12.07
N ARG A 14 1.25 -4.79 -12.58
CA ARG A 14 2.60 -4.89 -11.99
C ARG A 14 2.64 -4.30 -10.59
N LEU A 15 2.07 -3.11 -10.39
CA LEU A 15 1.98 -2.48 -9.05
C LEU A 15 1.17 -3.34 -8.08
N GLU A 16 0.09 -3.96 -8.54
CA GLU A 16 -0.74 -4.83 -7.71
C GLU A 16 0.03 -6.09 -7.29
N ALA A 17 0.77 -6.69 -8.22
CA ALA A 17 1.62 -7.84 -7.93
C ALA A 17 2.72 -7.48 -6.91
N ASP A 18 3.34 -6.31 -7.02
CA ASP A 18 4.35 -5.86 -6.07
C ASP A 18 3.78 -5.63 -4.66
N LEU A 19 2.60 -4.99 -4.56
CA LEU A 19 1.89 -4.83 -3.28
C LEU A 19 1.56 -6.18 -2.64
N LYS A 20 1.04 -7.13 -3.43
CA LYS A 20 0.74 -8.48 -2.96
C LYS A 20 2.01 -9.21 -2.50
N ALA A 21 3.13 -9.05 -3.20
CA ALA A 21 4.42 -9.63 -2.79
C ALA A 21 4.92 -9.07 -1.46
N ARG A 22 4.57 -7.81 -1.14
CA ARG A 22 4.84 -7.16 0.15
C ARG A 22 3.80 -7.49 1.24
N GLY A 23 2.84 -8.38 0.97
CA GLY A 23 1.81 -8.78 1.92
C GLY A 23 0.57 -7.88 1.96
N TRP A 24 0.48 -6.86 1.11
CA TRP A 24 -0.69 -5.99 1.03
C TRP A 24 -1.82 -6.66 0.23
N ARG A 25 -3.06 -6.50 0.69
CA ARG A 25 -4.24 -6.90 -0.10
C ARG A 25 -4.82 -5.67 -0.79
N VAL A 26 -5.11 -5.79 -2.07
CA VAL A 26 -5.65 -4.71 -2.90
C VAL A 26 -7.10 -5.03 -3.24
N TRP A 27 -7.99 -4.08 -3.02
CA TRP A 27 -9.40 -4.18 -3.36
C TRP A 27 -9.86 -2.95 -4.13
N TRP A 28 -10.48 -3.16 -5.27
CA TRP A 28 -11.01 -2.08 -6.11
C TRP A 28 -12.46 -1.77 -5.72
N THR A 29 -12.80 -0.50 -5.53
CA THR A 29 -14.19 -0.06 -5.25
C THR A 29 -14.90 0.35 -6.54
N GLN A 30 -16.25 0.24 -6.57
CA GLN A 30 -17.06 0.59 -7.75
C GLN A 30 -16.83 2.03 -8.28
N GLY A 31 -16.31 2.93 -7.45
CA GLY A 31 -15.97 4.32 -7.82
C GLY A 31 -14.61 4.50 -8.50
N GLY A 32 -13.84 3.42 -8.69
CA GLY A 32 -12.49 3.49 -9.23
C GLY A 32 -11.41 3.78 -8.18
N SER A 33 -11.78 3.85 -6.90
CA SER A 33 -10.85 3.96 -5.78
C SER A 33 -10.21 2.61 -5.46
N VAL A 34 -9.03 2.65 -4.87
CA VAL A 34 -8.26 1.49 -4.44
C VAL A 34 -8.23 1.47 -2.92
N ARG A 35 -8.69 0.37 -2.32
CA ARG A 35 -8.54 0.10 -0.90
C ARG A 35 -7.40 -0.89 -0.70
N LEU A 36 -6.42 -0.48 0.08
CA LEU A 36 -5.30 -1.30 0.51
C LEU A 36 -5.54 -1.78 1.93
N PHE A 37 -5.20 -3.04 2.18
CA PHE A 37 -5.15 -3.61 3.51
C PHE A 37 -3.70 -3.97 3.81
N SER A 38 -3.16 -3.39 4.87
CA SER A 38 -1.81 -3.70 5.35
C SER A 38 -1.79 -5.11 5.97
N PRO A 39 -0.63 -5.76 6.01
CA PRO A 39 -0.48 -7.04 6.70
C PRO A 39 -0.76 -6.96 8.20
N GLU A 40 -0.70 -5.77 8.80
CA GLU A 40 -0.93 -5.54 10.23
C GLU A 40 -2.38 -5.20 10.58
N GLY A 41 -3.24 -5.09 9.57
CA GLY A 41 -4.68 -4.87 9.74
C GLY A 41 -5.15 -3.44 9.50
N ASP A 42 -4.26 -2.51 9.16
CA ASP A 42 -4.62 -1.17 8.75
C ASP A 42 -5.25 -1.16 7.35
N THR A 43 -6.13 -0.19 7.12
CA THR A 43 -6.81 -0.03 5.84
C THR A 43 -6.60 1.39 5.32
N ILE A 44 -6.13 1.50 4.08
CA ILE A 44 -5.89 2.78 3.41
C ILE A 44 -6.80 2.83 2.19
N GLU A 45 -7.73 3.79 2.16
CA GLU A 45 -8.52 4.07 0.96
C GLU A 45 -7.87 5.19 0.17
N VAL A 46 -7.66 4.93 -1.12
CA VAL A 46 -6.97 5.85 -2.02
C VAL A 46 -7.83 6.11 -3.25
N ASP A 47 -8.21 7.37 -3.39
CA ASP A 47 -8.94 7.86 -4.54
C ASP A 47 -8.00 8.32 -5.65
N GLY A 48 -8.52 8.31 -6.88
CA GLY A 48 -7.82 8.85 -8.03
C GLY A 48 -8.79 9.17 -9.16
N ALA A 49 -8.46 10.20 -9.94
CA ALA A 49 -9.26 10.59 -11.11
C ALA A 49 -9.30 9.50 -12.20
N THR A 50 -8.33 8.59 -12.19
CA THR A 50 -8.32 7.38 -13.02
C THR A 50 -7.86 6.18 -12.20
N PRO A 51 -8.22 4.95 -12.58
CA PRO A 51 -7.76 3.74 -11.87
C PRO A 51 -6.22 3.62 -11.84
N ALA A 52 -5.53 4.05 -12.90
CA ALA A 52 -4.07 4.05 -12.93
C ALA A 52 -3.47 5.06 -11.94
N GLN A 53 -4.10 6.23 -11.79
CA GLN A 53 -3.72 7.23 -10.78
C GLN A 53 -3.96 6.68 -9.37
N ALA A 54 -5.15 6.13 -9.11
CA ALA A 54 -5.51 5.55 -7.82
C ALA A 54 -4.51 4.46 -7.41
N MET A 55 -4.13 3.58 -8.35
CA MET A 55 -3.15 2.53 -8.08
C MET A 55 -1.74 3.05 -7.80
N ARG A 56 -1.30 4.10 -8.52
CA ARG A 56 0.00 4.73 -8.26
C ARG A 56 0.03 5.41 -6.90
N ASN A 57 -1.04 6.11 -6.55
CA ASN A 57 -1.19 6.75 -5.25
C ASN A 57 -1.21 5.68 -4.14
N ALA A 58 -1.97 4.60 -4.33
CA ALA A 58 -2.03 3.47 -3.40
C ALA A 58 -0.64 2.86 -3.19
N TYR A 59 0.10 2.65 -4.26
CA TYR A 59 1.48 2.15 -4.19
C TYR A 59 2.40 3.09 -3.40
N ALA A 60 2.31 4.39 -3.62
CA ALA A 60 3.08 5.39 -2.86
C ALA A 60 2.72 5.34 -1.37
N SER A 61 1.43 5.32 -1.02
CA SER A 61 0.98 5.25 0.38
C SER A 61 1.46 3.97 1.08
N ALA A 62 1.47 2.83 0.39
CA ALA A 62 2.00 1.59 0.94
C ALA A 62 3.52 1.68 1.21
N GLN A 63 4.28 2.35 0.33
CA GLN A 63 5.72 2.58 0.52
C GLN A 63 5.99 3.53 1.69
N GLU A 64 5.22 4.61 1.81
CA GLU A 64 5.33 5.55 2.93
C GLU A 64 5.04 4.86 4.26
N TYR A 65 3.99 4.04 4.33
CA TYR A 65 3.65 3.27 5.53
C TYR A 65 4.76 2.28 5.91
N SER A 66 5.30 1.53 4.94
CA SER A 66 6.45 0.65 5.19
C SER A 66 7.71 1.42 5.63
N ASN A 67 7.98 2.60 5.07
CA ASN A 67 9.13 3.40 5.46
C ASN A 67 8.96 4.00 6.87
N ALA A 68 7.76 4.46 7.22
CA ALA A 68 7.46 4.97 8.55
C ALA A 68 7.73 3.92 9.62
N GLN A 69 7.29 2.67 9.41
CA GLN A 69 7.55 1.57 10.33
C GLN A 69 9.02 1.21 10.49
N VAL A 70 9.79 1.18 9.38
CA VAL A 70 11.23 0.93 9.45
C VAL A 70 11.94 2.01 10.25
N VAL A 71 11.50 3.27 10.11
CA VAL A 71 12.04 4.40 10.86
C VAL A 71 11.66 4.31 12.34
N GLU A 72 10.40 4.01 12.68
CA GLU A 72 9.95 3.84 14.07
C GLU A 72 10.68 2.69 14.78
N LEU A 73 10.80 1.52 14.13
CA LEU A 73 11.54 0.38 14.68
C LEU A 73 13.03 0.69 14.88
N ALA A 74 13.63 1.43 13.94
CA ALA A 74 15.01 1.86 14.09
C ALA A 74 15.19 2.82 15.27
N LEU A 75 14.30 3.82 15.41
CA LEU A 75 14.31 4.78 16.52
C LEU A 75 14.16 4.10 17.88
N ASP A 76 13.23 3.16 18.01
CA ASP A 76 13.01 2.39 19.25
C ASP A 76 14.26 1.60 19.65
N ASN A 77 14.85 0.87 18.70
CA ASN A 77 16.08 0.11 18.92
C ASN A 77 17.29 1.00 19.30
N TRP A 78 17.40 2.21 18.74
CA TRP A 78 18.44 3.16 19.14
C TRP A 78 18.23 3.70 20.56
N GLN A 79 16.99 3.95 20.99
CA GLN A 79 16.69 4.39 22.35
C GLN A 79 16.99 3.29 23.38
N GLU A 80 16.65 2.04 23.10
CA GLU A 80 16.97 0.91 23.98
C GLU A 80 18.49 0.72 24.17
N LEU A 81 19.28 0.91 23.11
CA LEU A 81 20.75 0.85 23.19
C LEU A 81 21.33 2.03 23.98
N ALA A 82 20.79 3.23 23.81
CA ALA A 82 21.21 4.41 24.56
C ALA A 82 20.85 4.32 26.06
N ALA A 83 19.75 3.65 26.42
CA ALA A 83 19.35 3.46 27.81
C ALA A 83 20.17 2.37 28.56
N ARG A 84 20.93 1.55 27.82
CA ARG A 84 21.80 0.49 28.38
C ARG A 84 23.27 0.88 28.52
N ALA A 85 23.65 2.09 28.09
CA ALA A 85 25.01 2.65 28.16
C ALA A 85 25.18 3.58 29.36
#